data_AF-A0A1J5TIT4-F1
#
_entry.id   AF-A0A1J5TIT4-F1
#
_cell.length_a   1.000
_cell.length_b   1.000
_cell.length_c   1.000
_cell.angle_alpha   90.00
_cell.angle_beta   90.00
_cell.angle_gamma   90.00
#
_symmetry.space_group_name_H-M   'P 1'
#
loop_
_entity.id
_entity.type
_entity.pdbx_description
1 polymer ?
#
loop_
_entity_poly.entity_id
_entity_poly.type
_entity_poly.pdbx_seq_one_letter_code
_entity_poly.pdbx_strand_id
1 'polypeptide(L)'
;MAETSEIAISMLIVGSALSMLLMGLLISYYGSSKTRNVGILFLALGIALMYYVTSMAYDSVVFMNSILAFVGGMLGGIIGIVIFLVAIIKS
;
A
#
# COMPACT_ATOMS: atom_id res chain seq x y z
N MET A 1 13.23 -13.56 -17.56
CA MET A 1 12.33 -13.95 -16.45
C MET A 1 12.68 -12.98 -15.35
N ALA A 2 11.78 -12.06 -14.96
CA ALA A 2 12.04 -11.28 -13.74
C ALA A 2 12.29 -12.29 -12.63
N GLU A 3 13.43 -12.19 -11.97
CA GLU A 3 13.75 -13.16 -10.93
C GLU A 3 12.65 -13.04 -9.87
N THR A 4 12.12 -14.17 -9.39
CA THR A 4 10.99 -14.19 -8.44
C THR A 4 11.28 -13.32 -7.19
N SER A 5 12.56 -13.14 -6.87
CA SER A 5 13.11 -12.20 -5.89
C SER A 5 12.74 -10.74 -6.18
N GLU A 6 12.91 -10.26 -7.41
CA GLU A 6 12.61 -8.88 -7.82
C GLU A 6 11.12 -8.56 -7.68
N ILE A 7 10.27 -9.51 -8.06
CA ILE A 7 8.82 -9.40 -7.91
C ILE A 7 8.45 -9.34 -6.42
N ALA A 8 9.01 -10.23 -5.60
CA ALA A 8 8.74 -10.26 -4.15
C ALA A 8 9.20 -8.98 -3.43
N ILE A 9 10.40 -8.49 -3.74
CA ILE A 9 10.93 -7.22 -3.21
C ILE A 9 10.00 -6.07 -3.60
N SER A 10 9.52 -6.06 -4.84
CA SER A 10 8.65 -4.99 -5.31
C SER A 10 7.27 -5.03 -4.68
N MET A 11 6.68 -6.22 -4.48
CA MET A 11 5.44 -6.36 -3.70
C MET A 11 5.60 -5.86 -2.27
N LEU A 12 6.75 -6.14 -1.63
CA LEU A 12 7.06 -5.63 -0.30
C LEU A 12 7.16 -4.10 -0.30
N ILE A 13 7.82 -3.51 -1.30
CA ILE A 13 7.89 -2.05 -1.43
C ILE A 13 6.49 -1.46 -1.65
N VAL A 14 5.65 -2.05 -2.50
CA VAL A 14 4.26 -1.60 -2.72
C VAL A 14 3.45 -1.66 -1.42
N GLY A 15 3.52 -2.76 -0.68
CA GLY A 15 2.83 -2.92 0.60
C GLY A 15 3.29 -1.89 1.63
N SER A 16 4.61 -1.64 1.71
CA SER A 16 5.17 -0.63 2.60
C SER A 16 4.76 0.79 2.20
N ALA A 17 4.77 1.11 0.91
CA ALA A 17 4.36 2.41 0.36
C ALA A 17 2.89 2.68 0.66
N LEU A 18 2.00 1.71 0.38
CA LEU A 18 0.58 1.84 0.66
C LEU A 18 0.30 2.01 2.17
N SER A 19 1.01 1.26 3.02
CA SER A 19 0.89 1.41 4.47
C SER A 19 1.34 2.80 4.93
N MET A 20 2.45 3.30 4.40
CA MET A 20 2.95 4.65 4.70
C MET A 20 2.02 5.74 4.19
N LEU A 21 1.40 5.58 3.02
CA LEU A 21 0.43 6.53 2.47
C LEU A 21 -0.86 6.56 3.29
N LEU A 22 -1.43 5.39 3.59
CA LEU A 22 -2.67 5.31 4.37
C LEU A 22 -2.47 5.83 5.80
N MET A 23 -1.41 5.38 6.49
CA MET A 23 -1.10 5.87 7.84
C MET A 23 -0.66 7.32 7.83
N GLY A 24 0.12 7.75 6.82
CA GLY A 24 0.51 9.14 6.64
C GLY A 24 -0.69 10.06 6.47
N LEU A 25 -1.70 9.65 5.68
CA LEU A 25 -2.97 10.38 5.53
C LEU A 25 -3.68 10.51 6.87
N LEU A 26 -3.88 9.39 7.58
CA LEU A 26 -4.57 9.40 8.88
C LEU A 26 -3.85 10.25 9.92
N ILE A 27 -2.52 10.13 10.03
CA ILE A 27 -1.72 10.88 10.99
C ILE A 27 -1.64 12.37 10.60
N SER A 28 -1.54 12.70 9.32
CA SER A 28 -1.51 14.09 8.88
C SER A 28 -2.85 14.80 9.10
N TYR A 29 -3.97 14.07 8.99
CA TYR A 29 -5.31 14.62 9.16
C TYR A 29 -5.76 14.68 10.63
N TYR A 30 -5.59 13.59 11.39
CA TYR A 30 -6.05 13.49 12.78
C TYR A 30 -4.95 13.78 13.82
N GLY A 31 -3.70 13.96 13.39
CA GLY A 31 -2.57 14.15 14.30
C GLY A 31 -2.51 15.55 14.94
N SER A 32 -2.02 15.57 16.18
CA SER A 32 -1.53 16.78 16.86
C SER A 32 -0.45 17.49 16.02
N SER A 33 -0.19 18.77 16.31
CA SER A 33 0.81 19.60 15.59
C SER A 33 2.15 18.89 15.37
N LYS A 34 2.68 18.16 16.35
CA LYS A 34 3.95 17.43 16.22
C LYS A 34 3.83 16.11 15.46
N THR A 35 2.75 15.36 15.64
CA THR A 35 2.57 14.05 14.98
C THR A 35 2.16 14.21 13.51
N ARG A 36 1.45 15.29 13.18
CA ARG A 36 1.09 15.64 11.80
C ARG A 36 2.29 15.79 10.87
N ASN A 37 3.41 16.35 11.35
CA ASN A 37 4.65 16.43 10.57
C ASN A 37 5.23 15.05 10.24
N VAL A 38 5.09 14.08 11.16
CA VAL A 38 5.46 12.69 10.91
C VAL A 38 4.53 12.07 9.85
N GLY A 39 3.24 12.38 9.90
CA GLY A 39 2.28 11.97 8.87
C GLY A 39 2.67 12.49 7.47
N ILE A 40 3.08 13.76 7.38
CA ILE A 40 3.57 14.36 6.13
C ILE A 40 4.85 13.69 5.65
N LEU A 41 5.79 13.36 6.55
CA LEU A 41 6.99 12.60 6.19
C LEU A 41 6.64 11.21 5.64
N PHE A 42 5.70 10.51 6.27
CA PHE A 42 5.19 9.22 5.80
C PHE A 42 4.56 9.32 4.41
N LEU A 43 3.81 10.39 4.14
CA LEU A 43 3.26 10.64 2.80
C LEU A 43 4.37 10.85 1.76
N ALA A 44 5.36 11.67 2.06
CA ALA A 44 6.48 11.93 1.15
C ALA A 44 7.27 10.65 0.84
N LEU A 45 7.59 9.85 1.87
CA LEU A 45 8.29 8.58 1.71
C LEU A 45 7.45 7.55 0.94
N GLY A 46 6.16 7.46 1.23
CA GLY A 46 5.24 6.56 0.52
C GLY A 46 5.14 6.89 -0.96
N ILE A 47 5.05 8.18 -1.32
CA ILE A 47 5.07 8.63 -2.73
C ILE A 47 6.39 8.29 -3.39
N ALA A 48 7.52 8.55 -2.73
CA ALA A 48 8.85 8.24 -3.27
C ALA A 48 9.04 6.74 -3.55
N LEU A 49 8.61 5.88 -2.62
CA LEU A 49 8.65 4.42 -2.80
C LEU A 49 7.73 3.95 -3.93
N MET A 50 6.53 4.53 -4.03
CA MET A 50 5.59 4.20 -5.10
C MET A 50 6.12 4.61 -6.48
N TYR A 51 6.75 5.79 -6.58
CA TYR A 51 7.42 6.24 -7.80
C TYR A 51 8.59 5.32 -8.17
N TYR A 52 9.41 4.95 -7.19
CA TYR A 52 10.53 4.03 -7.41
C TYR A 52 10.06 2.69 -7.98
N VAL A 53 9.05 2.05 -7.37
CA VAL A 53 8.50 0.79 -7.89
C VAL A 53 7.91 0.97 -9.28
N THR A 54 7.12 2.02 -9.52
CA THR A 54 6.51 2.21 -10.84
C THR A 54 7.57 2.42 -11.92
N SER A 55 8.67 3.11 -11.62
CA SER A 55 9.80 3.24 -12.55
C SER A 55 10.44 1.90 -12.94
N MET A 56 10.43 0.91 -12.05
CA MET A 56 10.87 -0.47 -12.34
C MET A 56 9.80 -1.32 -13.04
N ALA A 57 8.52 -0.96 -12.85
CA ALA A 57 7.39 -1.78 -13.23
C ALA A 57 7.10 -1.82 -14.74
N TYR A 58 7.52 -0.78 -15.47
CA TYR A 58 7.18 -0.63 -16.89
C TYR A 58 7.90 -1.63 -17.81
N ASP A 59 8.89 -2.35 -17.30
CA ASP A 59 9.74 -3.24 -18.13
C ASP A 59 9.15 -4.64 -18.34
N SER A 60 8.14 -5.07 -17.56
CA SER A 60 7.53 -6.39 -17.78
C SER A 60 6.04 -6.50 -17.41
N VAL A 61 5.29 -7.13 -18.31
CA VAL A 61 3.83 -7.40 -18.14
C VAL A 61 3.57 -8.31 -16.94
N VAL A 62 4.46 -9.28 -16.69
CA VAL A 62 4.35 -10.20 -15.55
C VAL A 62 4.41 -9.43 -14.23
N PHE A 63 5.33 -8.48 -14.10
CA PHE A 63 5.47 -7.65 -12.91
C PHE A 63 4.22 -6.81 -12.63
N MET A 64 3.67 -6.17 -13.68
CA MET A 64 2.47 -5.35 -13.52
C MET A 64 1.25 -6.18 -13.08
N ASN A 65 1.05 -7.35 -13.69
CA ASN A 65 -0.02 -8.28 -13.31
C ASN A 65 0.15 -8.77 -11.87
N SER A 66 1.38 -9.04 -11.45
CA SER A 66 1.71 -9.44 -10.07
C SER A 66 1.38 -8.35 -9.05
N ILE A 67 1.72 -7.08 -9.32
CA ILE A 67 1.36 -5.96 -8.44
C ILE A 67 -0.16 -5.77 -8.39
N LEU A 68 -0.83 -5.83 -9.54
CA LEU A 68 -2.30 -5.73 -9.61
C LEU A 68 -2.99 -6.82 -8.79
N ALA A 69 -2.52 -8.06 -8.88
CA ALA A 69 -3.04 -9.17 -8.08
C ALA A 69 -2.81 -8.93 -6.58
N PHE A 70 -1.65 -8.43 -6.19
CA PHE A 70 -1.34 -8.09 -4.80
C PHE A 70 -2.26 -6.99 -4.25
N VAL A 71 -2.40 -5.87 -4.96
CA VAL A 71 -3.27 -4.75 -4.57
C VAL A 71 -4.73 -5.17 -4.53
N GLY A 72 -5.19 -5.93 -5.54
CA GLY A 72 -6.53 -6.50 -5.59
C GLY A 72 -6.80 -7.43 -4.40
N GLY A 73 -5.85 -8.29 -4.06
CA GLY A 73 -5.94 -9.18 -2.89
C GLY A 73 -6.04 -8.40 -1.57
N MET A 74 -5.24 -7.35 -1.39
CA MET A 74 -5.31 -6.50 -0.20
C MET A 74 -6.66 -5.80 -0.07
N LEU A 75 -7.18 -5.19 -1.15
CA LEU A 75 -8.48 -4.53 -1.14
C LEU A 75 -9.62 -5.53 -0.86
N GLY A 76 -9.55 -6.72 -1.48
CA GLY A 76 -10.50 -7.80 -1.24
C GLY A 76 -10.49 -8.24 0.24
N GLY A 77 -9.32 -8.36 0.85
CA GLY A 77 -9.17 -8.67 2.27
C GLY A 77 -9.80 -7.61 3.18
N ILE A 78 -9.53 -6.32 2.91
CA ILE A 78 -10.12 -5.21 3.67
C ILE A 78 -11.64 -5.22 3.57
N ILE A 79 -12.18 -5.34 2.35
CA ILE A 79 -13.63 -5.39 2.11
C ILE A 79 -14.26 -6.60 2.82
N GLY A 80 -13.63 -7.77 2.74
CA GLY A 80 -14.09 -8.98 3.42
C GLY A 80 -14.19 -8.81 4.93
N ILE A 81 -13.17 -8.22 5.56
CA ILE A 81 -13.18 -7.90 6.99
C ILE A 81 -14.31 -6.93 7.32
N VAL A 82 -14.50 -5.87 6.54
CA VAL A 82 -15.58 -4.89 6.77
C VAL A 82 -16.96 -5.54 6.69
N ILE A 83 -17.22 -6.35 5.67
CA ILE A 83 -18.50 -7.07 5.52
C ILE A 83 -18.73 -8.00 6.71
N PHE A 84 -17.72 -8.74 7.11
CA PHE A 84 -17.79 -9.64 8.27
C PHE A 84 -18.11 -8.87 9.56
N LEU A 85 -17.41 -7.75 9.82
CA LEU A 85 -17.66 -6.90 10.98
C LEU A 85 -19.10 -6.34 11.00
N VAL A 86 -19.61 -5.91 9.85
CA VAL A 86 -21.00 -5.44 9.74
C VAL A 86 -22.01 -6.55 10.04
N ALA A 87 -21.74 -7.78 9.57
CA ALA A 87 -22.62 -8.91 9.81
C ALA A 87 -22.73 -9.27 11.30
N ILE A 88 -21.61 -9.26 12.04
CA ILE A 88 -21.63 -9.56 13.47
C ILE A 88 -22.22 -8.43 14.32
N ILE A 89 -22.03 -7.17 13.94
CA ILE A 89 -22.60 -6.02 14.69
C ILE A 89 -24.12 -5.94 14.53
N LYS A 90 -24.65 -6.39 13.38
CA LYS A 90 -26.10 -6.41 13.11
C LYS A 90 -26.82 -7.68 13.59
N SER A 91 -26.09 -8.68 14.10
CA SER A 91 -26.65 -9.90 14.69
C SER A 91 -27.02 -9.68 16.16
#